data_AF-A0A529PT33-F1
#
_entry.id   AF-A0A529PT33-F1
#
_cell.length_a   1.000
_cell.length_b   1.000
_cell.length_c   1.000
_cell.angle_alpha   90.00
_cell.angle_beta   90.00
_cell.angle_gamma   90.00
#
_symmetry.space_group_name_H-M   'P 1'
#
loop_
_entity.id
_entity.type
_entity.pdbx_description
1 polymer ?
#
loop_
_entity_poly.entity_id
_entity_poly.type
_entity_poly.pdbx_seq_one_letter_code
_entity_poly.pdbx_strand_id
1 'polypeptide(L)'
;MLGAFEPVAKPWGMDGISEDFCFDQLPEDMEHFEPILEMGVNRMPMLGTAGIHTFFNGPESFTPDDRYYLGEAPELSGYWMAT
;
A
#
# COMPACT_ATOMS: atom_id res chain seq x y z
N MET A 1 -13.65 6.63 -4.33
CA MET A 1 -12.49 5.76 -4.07
C MET A 1 -12.43 5.50 -2.58
N LEU A 2 -12.23 4.26 -2.17
CA LEU A 2 -12.04 3.86 -0.77
C LEU A 2 -10.70 3.13 -0.71
N GLY A 3 -9.87 3.49 0.27
CA GLY A 3 -8.60 2.83 0.59
C GLY A 3 -8.33 3.01 2.08
N ALA A 4 -7.39 2.24 2.63
CA ALA A 4 -7.10 2.28 4.06
C ALA A 4 -5.62 2.00 4.35
N PHE A 5 -5.19 2.47 5.52
CA PHE A 5 -3.93 2.11 6.15
C PHE A 5 -4.26 1.34 7.43
N GLU A 6 -3.60 0.21 7.62
CA GLU A 6 -3.83 -0.67 8.76
C GLU A 6 -2.64 -0.67 9.71
N PRO A 7 -2.84 -0.72 11.04
CA PRO A 7 -1.75 -0.82 12.00
C PRO A 7 -0.89 -2.08 11.84
N VAL A 8 -1.47 -3.15 11.30
CA VAL A 8 -0.79 -4.43 11.03
C VAL A 8 -0.98 -4.78 9.56
N ALA A 9 -0.04 -4.32 8.73
CA ALA A 9 -0.02 -4.61 7.30
C ALA A 9 0.72 -5.93 7.00
N LYS A 10 0.48 -6.47 5.79
CA LYS A 10 1.19 -7.66 5.30
C LYS A 10 2.52 -7.25 4.66
N PRO A 11 3.67 -7.81 5.11
CA PRO A 11 4.94 -7.56 4.44
C PRO A 11 4.95 -8.25 3.07
N TRP A 12 5.61 -7.64 2.09
CA TRP A 12 5.79 -8.18 0.75
C TRP A 12 7.20 -7.90 0.25
N GLY A 13 7.71 -8.76 -0.64
CA GLY A 13 9.04 -8.57 -1.24
C GLY A 13 10.22 -8.85 -0.30
N MET A 14 10.00 -9.55 0.82
CA MET A 14 11.06 -9.86 1.80
C MET A 14 12.18 -10.73 1.21
N ASP A 15 11.87 -11.53 0.19
CA ASP A 15 12.82 -12.35 -0.56
C ASP A 15 13.30 -11.66 -1.86
N GLY A 16 13.02 -10.36 -2.00
CA GLY A 16 13.27 -9.56 -3.19
C GLY A 16 12.00 -9.27 -4.01
N ILE A 17 12.10 -8.24 -4.84
CA ILE A 17 11.07 -7.85 -5.80
C ILE A 17 11.56 -8.26 -7.19
N SER A 18 10.67 -8.84 -8.02
CA SER A 18 11.01 -9.21 -9.39
C SER A 18 11.44 -7.99 -10.21
N GLU A 19 12.50 -8.11 -11.02
CA GLU A 19 12.97 -7.03 -11.88
C GLU A 19 11.94 -6.60 -12.94
N ASP A 20 11.07 -7.53 -13.34
CA ASP A 20 10.01 -7.28 -14.32
C ASP A 20 8.74 -6.67 -13.70
N PHE A 21 8.67 -6.54 -12.36
CA PHE A 21 7.49 -5.99 -11.69
C PHE A 21 7.41 -4.47 -11.93
N CYS A 22 6.55 -4.07 -12.87
CA CYS A 22 6.29 -2.67 -13.17
C CYS A 22 4.89 -2.49 -13.75
N PHE A 23 4.18 -1.45 -13.30
CA PHE A 23 2.77 -1.22 -13.66
C PHE A 23 1.84 -2.41 -13.35
N ASP A 24 2.26 -3.27 -12.41
CA ASP A 24 1.56 -4.46 -11.96
C ASP A 24 0.86 -4.25 -10.62
N GLN A 25 0.07 -5.24 -10.23
CA GLN A 25 -0.61 -5.31 -8.95
C GLN A 25 -0.36 -6.67 -8.30
N LEU A 26 -0.45 -6.71 -6.97
CA LEU A 26 -0.47 -7.95 -6.21
C LEU A 26 -1.80 -8.68 -6.45
N PRO A 27 -1.86 -10.00 -6.17
CA PRO A 27 -3.12 -10.73 -6.17
C PRO A 27 -4.15 -10.05 -5.28
N GLU A 28 -5.41 -10.07 -5.70
CA GLU A 28 -6.50 -9.54 -4.88
C GLU A 28 -6.61 -10.30 -3.56
N ASP A 29 -6.85 -9.57 -2.48
CA ASP A 29 -6.95 -10.12 -1.12
C ASP A 29 -8.20 -9.57 -0.43
N MET A 30 -9.36 -10.02 -0.91
CA MET A 30 -10.65 -9.56 -0.38
C MET A 30 -10.88 -9.96 1.06
N GLU A 31 -10.41 -11.14 1.48
CA GLU A 31 -10.57 -11.59 2.86
C GLU A 31 -9.85 -10.64 3.83
N HIS A 32 -8.70 -10.10 3.44
CA HIS A 32 -8.01 -9.08 4.22
C HIS A 32 -8.74 -7.72 4.21
N PHE A 33 -9.29 -7.31 3.06
CA PHE A 33 -9.87 -5.97 2.90
C PHE A 33 -11.35 -5.86 3.31
N GLU A 34 -12.09 -6.97 3.33
CA GLU A 34 -13.54 -7.00 3.61
C GLU A 34 -13.93 -6.31 4.92
N PRO A 35 -13.24 -6.50 6.07
CA PRO A 35 -13.57 -5.80 7.31
C PRO A 35 -13.51 -4.27 7.19
N ILE A 36 -12.55 -3.77 6.40
CA ILE A 36 -12.34 -2.33 6.15
C ILE A 36 -13.45 -1.82 5.22
N LEU A 37 -13.79 -2.60 4.19
CA LEU A 37 -14.89 -2.30 3.29
C LEU A 37 -16.21 -2.21 4.06
N GLU A 38 -16.48 -3.13 4.98
CA GLU A 38 -17.66 -3.10 5.86
C GLU A 38 -17.68 -1.84 6.72
N MET A 39 -16.56 -1.45 7.33
CA MET A 39 -16.43 -0.19 8.06
C MET A 39 -16.72 1.02 7.16
N GLY A 40 -16.23 1.00 5.92
CA GLY A 40 -16.51 2.01 4.90
C GLY A 40 -17.99 2.10 4.54
N VAL A 41 -18.65 0.98 4.30
CA VAL A 41 -20.10 0.90 4.01
C VAL A 41 -20.92 1.38 5.20
N ASN A 42 -20.59 0.93 6.42
CA ASN A 42 -21.24 1.39 7.64
C ASN A 42 -21.13 2.92 7.81
N ARG A 43 -19.97 3.49 7.46
CA ARG A 43 -19.73 4.93 7.53
C ARG A 43 -20.42 5.70 6.40
N MET A 44 -20.56 5.10 5.23
CA MET A 44 -21.14 5.70 4.02
C MET A 44 -22.00 4.66 3.27
N PRO A 45 -23.28 4.50 3.65
CA PRO A 45 -24.13 3.39 3.16
C PRO A 45 -24.31 3.30 1.65
N MET A 46 -24.18 4.42 0.93
CA MET A 46 -24.25 4.41 -0.54
C MET A 46 -23.18 3.52 -1.20
N LEU A 47 -22.04 3.29 -0.52
CA LEU A 47 -20.97 2.41 -1.00
C LEU A 47 -21.44 0.96 -1.17
N GLY A 48 -22.39 0.50 -0.34
CA GLY A 48 -22.91 -0.87 -0.40
C GLY A 48 -23.72 -1.20 -1.66
N THR A 49 -24.10 -0.19 -2.46
CA THR A 49 -24.85 -0.37 -3.71
C THR A 49 -24.14 0.21 -4.93
N ALA A 50 -23.05 0.97 -4.74
CA ALA A 50 -22.29 1.57 -5.82
C ALA A 50 -21.53 0.53 -6.66
N GLY A 51 -21.22 -0.63 -6.07
CA GLY A 51 -20.38 -1.66 -6.68
C GLY A 51 -18.89 -1.29 -6.68
N ILE A 52 -18.05 -2.28 -6.99
CA ILE A 52 -16.60 -2.10 -7.13
C ILE A 52 -16.27 -2.13 -8.62
N HIS A 53 -15.81 -1.01 -9.15
CA HIS A 53 -15.35 -0.95 -10.54
C HIS A 53 -13.93 -1.52 -10.70
N THR A 54 -13.07 -1.24 -9.73
CA THR A 54 -11.68 -1.68 -9.72
C THR A 54 -11.30 -1.99 -8.29
N PHE A 55 -10.78 -3.19 -8.05
CA PHE A 55 -10.06 -3.53 -6.85
C PHE A 55 -8.57 -3.53 -7.19
N PHE A 56 -7.78 -2.75 -6.46
CA PHE A 56 -6.35 -2.59 -6.71
C PHE A 56 -5.60 -2.92 -5.42
N ASN A 57 -4.73 -3.91 -5.49
CA ASN A 57 -3.83 -4.28 -4.40
C ASN A 57 -2.39 -4.01 -4.85
N GLY A 58 -1.80 -2.91 -4.39
CA GLY A 58 -0.46 -2.49 -4.76
C GLY A 58 0.50 -2.50 -3.57
N PRO A 59 1.80 -2.78 -3.78
CA PRO A 59 2.79 -2.58 -2.74
C PRO A 59 3.07 -1.08 -2.54
N GLU A 60 3.39 -0.71 -1.31
CA GLU A 60 3.84 0.64 -0.93
C GLU A 60 5.04 0.50 0.01
N SER A 61 5.96 1.46 -0.06
CA SER A 61 7.14 1.49 0.81
C SER A 61 6.81 2.23 2.11
N PHE A 62 7.15 1.62 3.24
CA PHE A 62 7.00 2.22 4.56
C PHE A 62 8.34 2.24 5.30
N THR A 63 8.65 3.36 5.93
CA THR A 63 9.72 3.47 6.90
C THR A 63 9.19 3.19 8.31
N PRO A 64 10.05 2.83 9.28
CA PRO A 64 9.59 2.52 10.64
C PRO A 64 8.84 3.66 11.35
N ASP A 65 9.01 4.91 10.90
CA ASP A 65 8.35 6.10 11.44
C ASP A 65 7.37 6.77 10.45
N ASP A 66 7.06 6.10 9.33
CA ASP A 66 6.12 6.56 8.29
C ASP A 66 6.51 7.90 7.64
N ARG A 67 7.81 8.21 7.63
CA ARG A 67 8.38 9.41 7.01
C ARG A 67 9.28 9.04 5.84
N TYR A 68 9.36 9.96 4.89
CA TYR A 68 10.33 9.84 3.80
C TYR A 68 11.77 10.01 4.31
N TYR A 69 12.70 9.38 3.61
CA TYR A 69 14.13 9.66 3.71
C TYR A 69 14.53 10.55 2.56
N LEU A 70 14.80 11.82 2.88
CA LEU A 70 15.18 12.85 1.93
C LEU A 70 16.47 13.53 2.38
N GLY A 71 17.54 13.36 1.61
CA GLY A 71 18.84 13.97 1.92
C GLY A 71 20.04 13.16 1.44
N GLU A 72 21.24 13.66 1.75
CA GLU A 72 22.50 12.97 1.44
C GLU A 72 22.69 11.75 2.37
N ALA A 73 23.11 10.63 1.80
CA ALA A 73 23.39 9.42 2.57
C ALA A 73 24.62 9.63 3.48
N PRO A 74 24.55 9.22 4.76
CA PRO A 74 25.58 9.56 5.75
C PRO A 74 26.95 8.97 5.43
N GLU A 75 27.03 7.81 4.77
CA GLU A 75 28.28 7.10 4.51
C GLU A 75 28.83 7.30 3.09
N LEU A 76 28.13 8.04 2.21
CA LEU A 76 28.52 8.20 0.81
C LEU A 76 28.30 9.63 0.31
N SER A 77 29.39 10.41 0.31
CA SER A 77 29.34 11.80 -0.14
C SER A 77 28.94 11.90 -1.61
N GLY A 78 28.04 12.84 -1.91
CA GLY A 78 27.46 13.07 -3.22
C GLY A 78 26.31 12.13 -3.58
N TYR A 79 25.90 11.22 -2.70
CA TYR A 79 24.77 10.31 -2.94
C TYR A 79 23.52 10.76 -2.18
N TRP A 80 22.40 10.91 -2.90
CA TRP A 80 21.17 11.50 -2.36
C TRP A 80 20.01 10.52 -2.43
N MET A 81 19.22 10.49 -1.35
CA MET A 81 18.02 9.67 -1.19
C MET A 81 16.77 10.53 -1.27
N ALA A 82 15.73 9.96 -1.87
CA ALA A 82 14.35 10.46 -1.88
C ALA A 82 13.41 9.25 -1.96
N THR A 83 13.24 8.58 -0.83
CA THR A 83 12.49 7.32 -0.67
C THR A 83 11.54 7.36 0.51
#